data_AF-A0A3N5JT59-F1
#
_entry.id   AF-A0A3N5JT59-F1
#
_cell.length_a   1.000
_cell.length_b   1.000
_cell.length_c   1.000
_cell.angle_alpha   90.00
_cell.angle_beta   90.00
_cell.angle_gamma   90.00
#
_symmetry.space_group_name_H-M   'P 1'
#
loop_
_entity.id
_entity.type
_entity.pdbx_description
1 polymer ?
#
loop_
_entity_poly.entity_id
_entity_poly.type
_entity_poly.pdbx_seq_one_letter_code
_entity_poly.pdbx_strand_id
1 'polypeptide(L)'
;MSATGIAIFALVALFFLGISWASWKSYCLFHRGGRRIFAAIAIASNLFWLILPLIASERLSAGFRVARSILGPPWFYWVLFSLLHVSVVVLVAILWFFLARKREPLSSFGRIFSELFFVAFAVTTVVGVVQALVPLRVERVPITITGLPAELRGMRIALISDLHVGLFSRPERLAKISRAIMAQQPDHVVIAGDFIDDDPWFVPKFLR
;
A
#
# COMPACT_ATOMS: atom_id res chain seq x y z
N MET A 1 -10.65 1.24 24.17
CA MET A 1 -9.17 1.34 24.21
C MET A 1 -8.75 1.67 25.63
N SER A 2 -7.65 1.10 26.13
CA SER A 2 -7.08 1.49 27.43
C SER A 2 -6.55 2.94 27.37
N ALA A 3 -6.37 3.59 28.52
CA ALA A 3 -5.75 4.92 28.60
C ALA A 3 -4.37 4.95 27.90
N THR A 4 -3.57 3.90 28.09
CA THR A 4 -2.29 3.69 27.40
C THR A 4 -2.47 3.60 25.88
N GLY A 5 -3.47 2.85 25.40
CA GLY A 5 -3.76 2.73 23.97
C GLY A 5 -4.17 4.05 23.32
N ILE A 6 -4.93 4.88 24.03
CA ILE A 6 -5.32 6.22 23.56
C ILE A 6 -4.10 7.14 23.48
N ALA A 7 -3.22 7.11 24.49
CA ALA A 7 -2.00 7.91 24.51
C ALA A 7 -1.04 7.53 23.37
N ILE A 8 -0.83 6.23 23.14
CA ILE A 8 -0.01 5.73 22.02
C ILE A 8 -0.61 6.17 20.69
N PHE A 9 -1.93 5.98 20.50
CA PHE A 9 -2.61 6.40 19.28
C PHE A 9 -2.46 7.91 19.02
N ALA A 10 -2.67 8.74 20.04
CA ALA A 10 -2.53 10.19 19.92
C ALA A 10 -1.10 10.59 19.54
N LEU A 11 -0.08 9.97 20.15
CA LEU A 11 1.32 10.24 19.84
C LEU A 11 1.66 9.88 18.39
N VAL A 12 1.21 8.71 17.93
CA VAL A 12 1.40 8.26 16.53
C VAL A 12 0.68 9.19 15.55
N ALA A 13 -0.57 9.55 15.84
CA ALA A 13 -1.35 10.46 15.01
C ALA A 13 -0.66 11.84 14.93
N LEU A 14 -0.23 12.40 16.05
CA LEU A 14 0.49 13.68 16.09
C LEU A 14 1.80 13.65 15.29
N PHE A 15 2.56 12.56 15.40
CA PHE A 15 3.78 12.38 14.62
C PHE A 15 3.49 12.45 13.11
N PHE A 16 2.52 11.67 12.62
CA PHE A 16 2.20 11.64 11.19
C PHE A 16 1.47 12.90 10.69
N LEU A 17 0.69 13.57 11.55
CA LEU A 17 0.15 14.90 11.27
C LEU A 17 1.29 15.91 11.08
N GLY A 18 2.33 15.84 11.92
CA GLY A 18 3.55 16.65 11.78
C GLY A 18 4.29 16.38 10.47
N ILE A 19 4.46 15.12 10.09
CA ILE A 19 5.04 14.72 8.79
C ILE A 19 4.20 15.25 7.63
N SER A 20 2.88 15.09 7.68
CA SER A 20 1.98 15.57 6.64
C SER A 20 2.00 17.11 6.53
N TRP A 21 2.08 17.82 7.66
CA TRP A 21 2.23 19.27 7.68
C TRP A 21 3.57 19.71 7.09
N ALA A 22 4.68 19.05 7.46
CA ALA A 22 6.01 19.32 6.91
C ALA A 22 6.04 19.08 5.39
N SER A 23 5.39 18.00 4.92
CA SER A 23 5.21 17.71 3.49
C SER A 23 4.49 18.85 2.76
N TRP A 24 3.38 19.35 3.31
CA TRP A 24 2.65 20.48 2.74
C TRP A 24 3.46 21.79 2.75
N LYS A 25 4.16 22.10 3.84
CA LYS A 25 5.02 23.28 3.92
C LYS A 25 6.17 23.22 2.92
N SER A 26 6.78 22.05 2.76
CA SER A 26 7.83 21.82 1.77
C SER A 26 7.31 21.96 0.34
N TYR A 27 6.12 21.44 0.06
CA TYR A 27 5.45 21.68 -1.22
C TYR A 27 5.25 23.18 -1.48
N CYS A 28 4.78 23.94 -0.49
CA CYS A 28 4.59 25.39 -0.63
C CYS A 28 5.90 26.15 -0.82
N LEU A 29 7.01 25.66 -0.26
CA LEU A 29 8.34 26.23 -0.42
C LEU A 29 8.84 26.11 -1.87
N PHE A 30 8.66 24.94 -2.48
CA PHE A 30 9.16 24.64 -3.83
C PHE A 30 8.18 25.02 -4.96
N HIS A 31 6.87 24.97 -4.69
CA HIS A 31 5.82 25.13 -5.69
C HIS A 31 4.92 26.32 -5.39
N ARG A 32 4.66 27.15 -6.42
CA ARG A 32 3.75 28.30 -6.34
C ARG A 32 2.30 27.94 -6.72
N GLY A 33 2.11 27.02 -7.66
CA GLY A 33 0.81 26.49 -8.06
C GLY A 33 0.32 25.32 -7.20
N GLY A 34 -0.94 24.91 -7.35
CA GLY A 34 -1.45 23.66 -6.76
C GLY A 34 -1.61 23.62 -5.23
N ARG A 35 -1.17 24.66 -4.50
CA ARG A 35 -1.15 24.69 -3.02
C ARG A 35 -2.49 24.38 -2.36
N ARG A 36 -3.60 24.89 -2.92
CA ARG A 36 -4.95 24.66 -2.40
C ARG A 36 -5.38 23.19 -2.57
N ILE A 37 -5.05 22.60 -3.72
CA ILE A 37 -5.36 21.19 -4.00
C ILE A 37 -4.54 20.29 -3.08
N PHE A 38 -3.24 20.54 -2.95
CA PHE A 38 -2.38 19.77 -2.05
C PHE A 38 -2.85 19.88 -0.59
N ALA A 39 -3.21 21.08 -0.14
CA ALA A 39 -3.77 21.29 1.19
C ALA A 39 -5.09 20.54 1.39
N ALA A 40 -5.98 20.56 0.39
CA ALA A 40 -7.25 19.84 0.46
C ALA A 40 -7.04 18.32 0.57
N ILE A 41 -6.11 17.75 -0.21
CA ILE A 41 -5.74 16.32 -0.12
C ILE A 41 -5.16 16.03 1.27
N ALA A 42 -4.22 16.85 1.75
CA ALA A 42 -3.63 16.69 3.06
C ALA A 42 -4.67 16.70 4.18
N ILE A 43 -5.60 17.67 4.15
CA ILE A 43 -6.67 17.76 5.15
C ILE A 43 -7.57 16.53 5.05
N ALA A 44 -8.07 16.20 3.85
CA ALA A 44 -8.97 15.07 3.64
C ALA A 44 -8.36 13.75 4.13
N SER A 45 -7.09 13.48 3.81
CA SER A 45 -6.39 12.29 4.28
C SER A 45 -6.22 12.29 5.80
N ASN A 46 -5.86 13.42 6.41
CA ASN A 46 -5.65 13.47 7.86
C ASN A 46 -6.95 13.42 8.68
N LEU A 47 -8.10 13.78 8.11
CA LEU A 47 -9.39 13.56 8.77
C LEU A 47 -9.64 12.08 9.07
N PHE A 48 -9.02 11.16 8.34
CA PHE A 48 -9.15 9.72 8.58
C PHE A 48 -8.63 9.29 9.96
N TRP A 49 -7.65 10.02 10.55
CA TRP A 49 -7.20 9.75 11.92
C TRP A 49 -8.33 9.84 12.95
N LEU A 50 -9.33 10.70 12.73
CA LEU A 50 -10.48 10.83 13.64
C LEU A 50 -11.42 9.62 13.56
N ILE A 51 -11.47 8.97 12.40
CA ILE A 51 -12.39 7.87 12.10
C ILE A 51 -11.73 6.51 12.39
N LEU A 52 -10.39 6.46 12.41
CA LEU A 52 -9.63 5.22 12.59
C LEU A 52 -9.98 4.45 13.88
N PRO A 53 -10.13 5.06 15.07
CA PRO A 53 -10.55 4.35 16.28
C PRO A 53 -11.98 3.81 16.21
N LEU A 54 -12.86 4.47 15.47
CA LEU A 54 -14.24 4.04 15.25
C LEU A 54 -14.27 2.82 14.32
N ILE A 55 -13.49 2.88 13.24
CA ILE A 55 -13.33 1.83 12.24
C ILE A 55 -12.54 0.61 12.78
N ALA A 56 -11.69 0.80 13.78
CA ALA A 56 -10.97 -0.29 14.44
C ALA A 56 -11.80 -1.02 15.50
N SER A 57 -12.99 -0.52 15.83
CA SER A 57 -13.89 -1.18 16.79
C SER A 57 -14.64 -2.34 16.13
N GLU A 58 -14.75 -3.48 16.81
CA GLU A 58 -15.40 -4.70 16.29
C GLU A 58 -16.93 -4.56 16.05
N ARG A 59 -17.53 -3.41 16.40
CA ARG A 59 -18.99 -3.18 16.44
C ARG A 59 -19.57 -2.49 15.21
N LEU A 60 -18.97 -2.67 14.03
CA LEU A 60 -19.30 -1.86 12.87
C LEU A 60 -20.46 -2.40 12.06
N SER A 61 -21.29 -1.50 11.52
CA SER A 61 -22.27 -1.82 10.48
C SER A 61 -21.57 -2.13 9.15
N ALA A 62 -22.28 -2.77 8.21
CA ALA A 62 -21.73 -3.11 6.89
C ALA A 62 -21.14 -1.89 6.15
N GLY A 63 -21.75 -0.70 6.31
CA GLY A 63 -21.26 0.53 5.70
C GLY A 63 -19.87 0.97 6.18
N PHE A 64 -19.60 0.84 7.48
CA PHE A 64 -18.28 1.16 8.04
C PHE A 64 -17.19 0.18 7.60
N ARG A 65 -17.54 -1.09 7.34
CA ARG A 65 -16.60 -2.09 6.82
C ARG A 65 -16.20 -1.78 5.38
N VAL A 66 -17.16 -1.44 4.53
CA VAL A 66 -16.86 -0.96 3.17
C VAL A 66 -16.06 0.35 3.19
N ALA A 67 -16.42 1.31 4.05
CA ALA A 67 -15.69 2.57 4.18
C ALA A 67 -14.22 2.34 4.58
N ARG A 68 -13.95 1.41 5.52
CA ARG A 68 -12.58 1.02 5.90
C ARG A 68 -11.78 0.52 4.70
N SER A 69 -12.31 -0.45 3.96
CA SER A 69 -11.59 -1.05 2.84
C SER A 69 -11.38 -0.07 1.68
N ILE A 70 -12.28 0.91 1.49
CA ILE A 70 -12.14 1.94 0.45
C ILE A 70 -11.20 3.08 0.85
N LEU A 71 -11.33 3.60 2.08
CA LEU A 71 -10.62 4.81 2.53
C LEU A 71 -9.27 4.50 3.19
N GLY A 72 -9.10 3.31 3.74
CA GLY A 72 -7.87 2.86 4.40
C GLY A 72 -6.65 2.87 3.46
N PRO A 73 -6.69 2.22 2.27
CA PRO A 73 -5.54 2.20 1.37
C PRO A 73 -5.12 3.59 0.88
N PRO A 74 -6.02 4.50 0.43
CA PRO A 74 -5.65 5.87 0.10
C PRO A 74 -5.05 6.66 1.27
N TRP A 75 -5.58 6.48 2.49
CA TRP A 75 -5.01 7.11 3.69
C TRP A 75 -3.60 6.60 3.98
N PHE A 76 -3.40 5.28 3.98
CA PHE A 76 -2.08 4.68 4.22
C PHE A 76 -1.09 5.12 3.13
N TYR A 77 -1.55 5.19 1.88
CA TYR A 77 -0.79 5.71 0.77
C TYR A 77 -0.36 7.17 0.98
N TRP A 78 -1.24 8.03 1.51
CA TRP A 78 -0.92 9.41 1.87
C TRP A 78 0.13 9.51 2.98
N VAL A 79 0.06 8.65 4.00
CA VAL A 79 1.03 8.59 5.09
C VAL A 79 2.42 8.24 4.55
N LEU A 80 2.52 7.18 3.73
CA LEU A 80 3.77 6.77 3.08
C LEU A 80 4.32 7.85 2.15
N PHE A 81 3.46 8.43 1.31
CA PHE A 81 3.82 9.55 0.44
C PHE A 81 4.43 10.71 1.22
N SER A 82 3.76 11.13 2.31
CA SER A 82 4.21 12.26 3.13
C SER A 82 5.55 11.98 3.80
N LEU A 83 5.74 10.75 4.29
CA LEU A 83 7.00 10.32 4.88
C LEU A 83 8.15 10.36 3.86
N LEU A 84 7.97 9.72 2.70
CA LEU A 84 8.97 9.70 1.63
C LEU A 84 9.28 11.10 1.11
N HIS A 85 8.25 11.93 0.91
CA HIS A 85 8.44 13.30 0.45
C HIS A 85 9.30 14.09 1.43
N VAL A 86 8.98 14.06 2.73
CA VAL A 86 9.77 14.76 3.76
C VAL A 86 11.20 14.22 3.83
N SER A 87 11.39 12.90 3.74
CA SER A 87 12.74 12.30 3.69
C SER A 87 13.55 12.84 2.51
N VAL A 88 12.96 12.92 1.32
CA VAL A 88 13.62 13.51 0.14
C VAL A 88 13.92 14.99 0.37
N VAL A 89 12.99 15.76 0.93
CA VAL A 89 13.22 17.19 1.23
C VAL A 89 14.36 17.38 2.22
N VAL A 90 14.46 16.54 3.26
CA VAL A 90 15.58 16.58 4.21
C VAL A 90 16.90 16.29 3.51
N LEU A 91 16.95 15.26 2.66
CA LEU A 91 18.16 14.94 1.88
C LEU A 91 18.56 16.10 0.94
N VAL A 92 17.57 16.71 0.27
CA VAL A 92 17.79 17.89 -0.60
C VAL A 92 18.27 19.09 0.21
N ALA A 93 17.72 19.32 1.41
CA ALA A 93 18.16 20.40 2.29
C ALA A 93 19.60 20.19 2.78
N ILE A 94 19.98 18.95 3.10
CA ILE A 94 21.37 18.58 3.43
C ILE A 94 22.28 18.83 2.24
N LEU A 95 21.91 18.35 1.05
CA LEU A 95 22.68 18.54 -0.17
C LEU A 95 22.86 20.03 -0.51
N TRP A 96 21.78 20.80 -0.41
CA TRP A 96 21.79 22.25 -0.58
C TRP A 96 22.73 22.93 0.41
N PHE A 97 22.68 22.54 1.69
CA PHE A 97 23.50 23.14 2.75
C PHE A 97 24.99 23.05 2.42
N PHE A 98 25.45 21.90 1.92
CA PHE A 98 26.85 21.66 1.59
C PHE A 98 27.26 22.19 0.21
N LEU A 99 26.40 22.10 -0.81
CA LEU A 99 26.80 22.36 -2.19
C LEU A 99 26.39 23.74 -2.74
N ALA A 100 25.25 24.27 -2.29
CA ALA A 100 24.57 25.36 -2.99
C ALA A 100 24.10 26.51 -2.09
N ARG A 101 24.23 26.40 -0.76
CA ARG A 101 23.74 27.41 0.20
C ARG A 101 24.20 28.84 -0.08
N LYS A 102 25.44 29.01 -0.55
CA LYS A 102 26.00 30.34 -0.88
C LYS A 102 25.64 30.83 -2.29
N ARG A 103 25.15 29.94 -3.16
CA ARG A 103 24.89 30.22 -4.58
C ARG A 103 23.43 30.56 -4.84
N GLU A 104 22.51 29.84 -4.21
CA GLU A 104 21.08 30.01 -4.44
C GLU A 104 20.24 29.59 -3.23
N PRO A 105 19.01 30.12 -3.08
CA PRO A 105 18.12 29.73 -1.99
C PRO A 105 17.59 28.30 -2.15
N LEU A 106 17.32 27.63 -1.03
CA LEU A 106 16.78 26.27 -0.98
C LEU A 106 15.54 26.08 -1.86
N SER A 107 14.66 27.10 -1.93
CA SER A 107 13.43 27.04 -2.73
C SER A 107 13.69 26.88 -4.23
N SER A 108 14.79 27.41 -4.76
CA SER A 108 15.17 27.29 -6.17
C SER A 108 15.91 25.98 -6.42
N PHE A 109 16.90 25.65 -5.57
CA PHE A 109 17.66 24.41 -5.64
C PHE A 109 16.79 23.16 -5.50
N GLY A 110 15.90 23.15 -4.51
CA GLY A 110 15.08 21.98 -4.19
C GLY A 110 13.90 21.76 -5.11
N ARG A 111 13.56 22.74 -5.96
CA ARG A 111 12.40 22.65 -6.85
C ARG A 111 12.52 21.50 -7.84
N ILE A 112 13.67 21.36 -8.51
CA ILE A 112 13.90 20.29 -9.48
C ILE A 112 13.77 18.90 -8.82
N PHE A 113 14.35 18.72 -7.63
CA PHE A 113 14.25 17.45 -6.91
C PHE A 113 12.83 17.16 -6.45
N SER A 114 12.07 18.19 -6.04
CA SER A 114 10.66 18.04 -5.70
C SER A 114 9.84 17.66 -6.94
N GLU A 115 10.02 18.33 -8.08
CA GLU A 115 9.36 17.98 -9.35
C GLU A 115 9.67 16.54 -9.77
N LEU A 116 10.95 16.13 -9.72
CA LEU A 116 11.37 14.75 -10.00
C LEU A 116 10.72 13.74 -9.04
N PHE A 117 10.63 14.07 -7.75
CA PHE A 117 9.95 13.23 -6.78
C PHE A 117 8.47 13.03 -7.14
N PHE A 118 7.73 14.09 -7.47
CA PHE A 118 6.32 13.95 -7.85
C PHE A 118 6.13 13.13 -9.12
N VAL A 119 6.97 13.33 -10.13
CA VAL A 119 6.92 12.54 -11.37
C VAL A 119 7.25 11.08 -11.10
N ALA A 120 8.36 10.81 -10.40
CA ALA A 120 8.76 9.45 -10.05
C ALA A 120 7.70 8.76 -9.19
N PHE A 121 7.12 9.47 -8.22
CA PHE A 121 6.04 8.96 -7.39
C PHE A 121 4.83 8.60 -8.27
N ALA A 122 4.34 9.51 -9.11
CA ALA A 122 3.21 9.24 -10.00
C ALA A 122 3.45 8.05 -10.94
N VAL A 123 4.64 7.94 -11.55
CA VAL A 123 5.00 6.82 -12.43
C VAL A 123 5.01 5.51 -11.64
N THR A 124 5.66 5.48 -10.48
CA THR A 124 5.71 4.28 -9.62
C THR A 124 4.35 3.90 -9.07
N THR A 125 3.45 4.86 -8.79
CA THR A 125 2.04 4.58 -8.47
C THR A 125 1.36 3.83 -9.60
N VAL A 126 1.42 4.36 -10.82
CA VAL A 126 0.72 3.79 -11.98
C VAL A 126 1.28 2.41 -12.30
N VAL A 127 2.61 2.27 -12.34
CA VAL A 127 3.27 0.98 -12.57
C VAL A 127 2.90 -0.01 -11.49
N GLY A 128 2.96 0.38 -10.22
CA GLY A 128 2.62 -0.48 -9.08
C GLY A 128 1.17 -0.95 -9.11
N VAL A 129 0.22 -0.06 -9.39
CA VAL A 129 -1.21 -0.40 -9.51
C VAL A 129 -1.44 -1.37 -10.67
N VAL A 130 -0.83 -1.12 -11.84
CA VAL A 130 -0.95 -2.01 -13.00
C VAL A 130 -0.36 -3.38 -12.70
N GLN A 131 0.84 -3.44 -12.09
CA GLN A 131 1.49 -4.69 -11.72
C GLN A 131 0.70 -5.47 -10.65
N ALA A 132 0.05 -4.79 -9.72
CA ALA A 132 -0.80 -5.45 -8.72
C ALA A 132 -2.10 -6.01 -9.34
N LEU A 133 -2.76 -5.24 -10.22
CA LEU A 133 -4.12 -5.54 -10.66
C LEU A 133 -4.21 -6.39 -11.95
N VAL A 134 -3.20 -6.38 -12.82
CA VAL A 134 -3.34 -6.90 -14.19
C VAL A 134 -2.71 -8.29 -14.41
N PRO A 135 -1.41 -8.52 -14.13
CA PRO A 135 -0.74 -9.74 -14.57
C PRO A 135 -0.99 -10.93 -13.63
N LEU A 136 -1.53 -12.03 -14.18
CA LEU A 136 -1.32 -13.37 -13.63
C LEU A 136 -0.11 -13.95 -14.36
N ARG A 137 0.97 -14.22 -13.63
CA ARG A 137 2.21 -14.80 -14.18
C ARG A 137 2.32 -16.25 -13.74
N VAL A 138 2.73 -17.11 -14.67
CA VAL A 138 3.09 -18.50 -14.38
C VAL A 138 4.57 -18.63 -14.67
N GLU A 139 5.36 -18.84 -13.64
CA GLU A 139 6.81 -19.03 -13.74
C GLU A 139 7.15 -20.49 -13.43
N ARG A 140 8.12 -21.04 -14.15
CA ARG A 140 8.59 -22.41 -13.94
C ARG A 140 10.01 -22.36 -13.40
N VAL A 141 10.15 -22.73 -12.13
CA VAL A 141 11.43 -22.73 -11.42
C VAL A 141 11.80 -24.18 -11.09
N PRO A 142 12.80 -24.78 -11.77
CA PRO A 142 13.25 -26.11 -11.43
C PRO A 142 14.03 -26.08 -10.11
N ILE A 143 13.65 -26.96 -9.18
CA ILE A 143 14.31 -27.09 -7.87
C ILE A 143 14.68 -28.57 -7.71
N THR A 144 15.92 -28.85 -7.30
CA THR A 144 16.39 -30.21 -7.01
C THR A 144 16.14 -30.54 -5.55
N ILE A 145 15.40 -31.60 -5.28
CA ILE A 145 15.14 -32.09 -3.92
C ILE A 145 16.01 -33.33 -3.68
N THR A 146 17.06 -33.18 -2.88
CA THR A 146 17.93 -34.30 -2.49
C THR A 146 17.16 -35.29 -1.62
N GLY A 147 17.23 -36.58 -1.97
CA GLY A 147 16.57 -37.63 -1.19
C GLY A 147 15.05 -37.66 -1.36
N LEU A 148 14.49 -37.12 -2.44
CA LEU A 148 13.06 -37.25 -2.73
C LEU A 148 12.65 -38.74 -2.78
N PRO A 149 11.72 -39.18 -1.92
CA PRO A 149 11.21 -40.56 -1.92
C PRO A 149 10.70 -40.96 -3.32
N ALA A 150 10.90 -42.23 -3.69
CA ALA A 150 10.54 -42.72 -5.01
C ALA A 150 9.03 -42.61 -5.28
N GLU A 151 8.22 -42.72 -4.23
CA GLU A 151 6.76 -42.63 -4.22
C GLU A 151 6.24 -41.22 -4.57
N LEU A 152 7.06 -40.19 -4.35
CA LEU A 152 6.72 -38.80 -4.67
C LEU A 152 7.19 -38.37 -6.07
N ARG A 153 7.90 -39.23 -6.80
CA ARG A 153 8.38 -38.90 -8.15
C ARG A 153 7.21 -38.74 -9.10
N GLY A 154 7.13 -37.57 -9.72
CA GLY A 154 6.05 -37.22 -10.65
C GLY A 154 4.78 -36.71 -9.99
N MET A 155 4.70 -36.71 -8.65
CA MET A 155 3.57 -36.13 -7.91
C MET A 155 3.50 -34.62 -8.18
N ARG A 156 2.29 -34.14 -8.47
CA ARG A 156 2.01 -32.73 -8.72
C ARG A 156 1.13 -32.19 -7.61
N ILE A 157 1.70 -31.27 -6.82
CA ILE A 157 0.96 -30.59 -5.75
C ILE A 157 0.78 -29.13 -6.15
N ALA A 158 -0.47 -28.67 -6.22
CA ALA A 158 -0.79 -27.25 -6.32
C ALA A 158 -0.92 -26.67 -4.91
N LEU A 159 0.08 -25.92 -4.49
CA LEU A 159 0.04 -25.15 -3.25
C LEU A 159 -0.51 -23.74 -3.55
N ILE A 160 -1.57 -23.35 -2.87
CA ILE A 160 -2.22 -22.05 -3.00
C ILE A 160 -2.11 -21.33 -1.66
N SER A 161 -1.59 -20.10 -1.66
CA SER A 161 -1.57 -19.22 -0.49
C SER A 161 -1.90 -17.79 -0.92
N ASP A 162 -2.15 -16.91 0.05
CA ASP A 162 -2.17 -15.45 -0.14
C ASP A 162 -3.15 -14.99 -1.22
N LEU A 163 -4.32 -15.64 -1.30
CA LEU A 163 -5.38 -15.19 -2.21
C LEU A 163 -5.97 -13.85 -1.77
N HIS A 164 -5.92 -13.55 -0.46
CA HIS A 164 -6.39 -12.29 0.13
C HIS A 164 -7.74 -11.88 -0.47
N VAL A 165 -8.75 -12.75 -0.31
CA VAL A 165 -10.10 -12.48 -0.82
C VAL A 165 -10.75 -11.40 0.03
N GLY A 166 -10.93 -10.22 -0.56
CA GLY A 166 -11.48 -9.02 0.07
C GLY A 166 -12.35 -8.19 -0.87
N LEU A 167 -12.54 -6.91 -0.54
CA LEU A 167 -13.40 -6.00 -1.31
C LEU A 167 -12.96 -5.89 -2.78
N PHE A 168 -11.65 -5.79 -3.04
CA PHE A 168 -11.09 -5.55 -4.37
C PHE A 168 -10.84 -6.83 -5.19
N SER A 169 -10.99 -8.01 -4.58
CA SER A 169 -10.84 -9.29 -5.26
C SER A 169 -12.00 -9.51 -6.23
N ARG A 170 -11.66 -9.77 -7.50
CA ARG A 170 -12.63 -9.94 -8.60
C ARG A 170 -12.90 -11.42 -8.84
N PRO A 171 -14.18 -11.88 -8.91
CA PRO A 171 -14.51 -13.28 -9.20
C PRO A 171 -13.83 -13.82 -10.46
N GLU A 172 -13.74 -13.01 -11.51
CA GLU A 172 -13.12 -13.41 -12.79
C GLU A 172 -11.62 -13.69 -12.64
N ARG A 173 -10.93 -12.96 -11.75
CA ARG A 173 -9.51 -13.20 -11.45
C ARG A 173 -9.33 -14.50 -10.67
N LEU A 174 -10.20 -14.77 -9.70
CA LEU A 174 -10.19 -16.03 -8.94
C LEU A 174 -10.46 -17.22 -9.87
N ALA A 175 -11.44 -17.12 -10.77
CA ALA A 175 -11.70 -18.13 -11.79
C ALA A 175 -10.52 -18.32 -12.76
N LYS A 176 -9.80 -17.25 -13.10
CA LYS A 176 -8.59 -17.33 -13.93
C LYS A 176 -7.45 -18.07 -13.20
N ILE A 177 -7.26 -17.78 -11.91
CA ILE A 177 -6.27 -18.47 -11.06
C ILE A 177 -6.61 -19.96 -10.97
N SER A 178 -7.87 -20.30 -10.64
CA SER A 178 -8.34 -21.68 -10.57
C SER A 178 -8.08 -22.44 -11.89
N ARG A 179 -8.45 -21.85 -13.04
CA ARG A 179 -8.15 -22.45 -14.35
C ARG A 179 -6.67 -22.65 -14.62
N ALA A 180 -5.82 -21.69 -14.24
CA ALA A 180 -4.36 -21.81 -14.42
C ALA A 180 -3.76 -22.93 -13.56
N ILE A 181 -4.27 -23.12 -12.34
CA ILE A 181 -3.89 -24.21 -11.43
C ILE A 181 -4.32 -25.56 -12.00
N MET A 182 -5.59 -25.70 -12.35
CA MET A 182 -6.12 -26.96 -12.90
C MET A 182 -5.46 -27.35 -14.22
N ALA A 183 -5.01 -26.39 -15.03
CA ALA A 183 -4.23 -26.65 -16.22
C ALA A 183 -2.87 -27.32 -15.96
N GLN A 184 -2.34 -27.26 -14.73
CA GLN A 184 -1.13 -28.02 -14.35
C GLN A 184 -1.42 -29.50 -14.03
N GLN A 185 -2.69 -29.90 -13.99
CA GLN A 185 -3.14 -31.24 -13.62
C GLN A 185 -2.52 -31.72 -12.30
N PRO A 186 -2.74 -31.01 -11.18
CA PRO A 186 -2.25 -31.44 -9.89
C PRO A 186 -3.01 -32.69 -9.39
N ASP A 187 -2.31 -33.59 -8.70
CA ASP A 187 -2.89 -34.71 -7.97
C ASP A 187 -3.54 -34.23 -6.66
N HIS A 188 -2.95 -33.20 -6.04
CA HIS A 188 -3.43 -32.60 -4.80
C HIS A 188 -3.44 -31.08 -4.89
N VAL A 189 -4.49 -30.47 -4.35
CA VAL A 189 -4.57 -29.01 -4.12
C VAL A 189 -4.51 -28.76 -2.62
N VAL A 190 -3.55 -27.95 -2.19
CA VAL A 190 -3.31 -27.61 -0.79
C VAL A 190 -3.47 -26.10 -0.62
N ILE A 191 -4.30 -25.67 0.31
CA ILE A 191 -4.48 -24.25 0.67
C ILE A 191 -3.69 -23.99 1.95
N ALA A 192 -2.67 -23.12 1.86
CA ALA A 192 -1.66 -22.92 2.90
C ALA A 192 -1.86 -21.67 3.77
N GLY A 193 -2.99 -20.96 3.63
CA GLY A 193 -3.32 -19.80 4.45
C GLY A 193 -3.52 -18.51 3.66
N ASP A 194 -3.74 -17.41 4.39
CA ASP A 194 -3.95 -16.05 3.86
C ASP A 194 -5.00 -15.98 2.75
N PHE A 195 -6.09 -16.69 3.00
CA PHE A 195 -7.20 -16.84 2.07
C PHE A 195 -8.14 -15.62 2.07
N ILE A 196 -8.29 -14.97 3.21
CA ILE A 196 -9.19 -13.83 3.44
C ILE A 196 -8.34 -12.66 3.86
N ASP A 197 -8.65 -11.49 3.32
CA ASP A 197 -7.92 -10.25 3.58
C ASP A 197 -8.38 -9.65 4.93
N ASP A 198 -9.40 -8.79 4.92
CA ASP A 198 -9.79 -7.96 6.06
C ASP A 198 -11.22 -8.19 6.59
N ASP A 199 -12.06 -8.95 5.87
CA ASP A 199 -13.44 -9.23 6.28
C ASP A 199 -13.99 -10.52 5.64
N PRO A 200 -14.43 -11.53 6.44
CA PRO A 200 -15.03 -12.76 5.91
C PRO A 200 -16.34 -12.52 5.13
N TRP A 201 -16.93 -11.33 5.23
CA TRP A 201 -18.07 -10.91 4.41
C TRP A 201 -17.84 -11.09 2.90
N PHE A 202 -16.59 -11.00 2.43
CA PHE A 202 -16.26 -11.11 1.01
C PHE A 202 -16.01 -12.55 0.51
N VAL A 203 -15.95 -13.53 1.41
CA VAL A 203 -15.69 -14.95 1.09
C VAL A 203 -16.64 -15.55 0.04
N PRO A 204 -17.95 -15.23 0.00
CA PRO A 204 -18.85 -15.80 -1.00
C PRO A 204 -18.45 -15.55 -2.45
N LYS A 205 -17.54 -14.60 -2.72
CA LYS A 205 -16.97 -14.36 -4.07
C LYS A 205 -16.15 -15.55 -4.59
N PHE A 206 -15.65 -16.40 -3.72
CA PHE A 206 -14.85 -17.58 -4.09
C PHE A 206 -15.69 -18.84 -4.29
N LEU A 207 -16.87 -18.90 -3.66
CA LEU A 207 -17.76 -20.08 -3.68
C LEU A 207 -18.67 -20.14 -4.93
N ARG A 208 -18.45 -19.25 -5.91
CA ARG A 208 -19.23 -19.12 -7.15
C ARG A 208 -18.31 -19.27 -8.36
#